data_AF-A0A2T4WPC1-F1
#
_entry.id   AF-A0A2T4WPC1-F1
#
_cell.length_a   1.000
_cell.length_b   1.000
_cell.length_c   1.000
_cell.angle_alpha   90.00
_cell.angle_beta   90.00
_cell.angle_gamma   90.00
#
_symmetry.space_group_name_H-M   'P 1'
#
loop_
_entity.id
_entity.type
_entity.pdbx_description
1 polymer ?
#
loop_
_entity_poly.entity_id
_entity_poly.type
_entity_poly.pdbx_seq_one_letter_code
_entity_poly.pdbx_strand_id
1 'polypeptide(L)'
;MALIDVNSKRFKNFMAKLYGWGAAVVILGAMFKILHLPGADYMLVIGLTTEAVIFFFSAFEKPSEEVDWTLVYPELAGMSDDEAEFNSSYNRQLSATQELDRMLEEAKIDGELIDSLGNGLRRFGDAASKLTETSEAAAATGAYNEQLSLASKNMESLNALYAVQLESSANHMETQNTLMEKLNSSIQGSEKLSTEVSSLVTNMTQLNSVYGGMLSAMNVNRSN
;
A
#
# COMPACT_ATOMS: atom_id res chain seq x y z
N MET A 1 25.13 -25.91 -36.45
CA MET A 1 24.51 -27.03 -35.71
C MET A 1 23.36 -26.46 -34.88
N ALA A 2 22.21 -26.20 -35.51
CA ALA A 2 21.00 -25.78 -34.81
C ALA A 2 20.32 -27.05 -34.29
N LEU A 3 20.44 -27.33 -32.99
CA LEU A 3 19.95 -28.55 -32.34
C LEU A 3 18.46 -28.49 -31.98
N ILE A 4 17.73 -27.45 -32.39
CA ILE A 4 16.31 -27.27 -32.10
C ILE A 4 15.59 -27.06 -33.43
N ASP A 5 14.82 -28.07 -33.84
CA ASP A 5 13.90 -27.98 -34.98
C ASP A 5 12.64 -27.22 -34.56
N VAL A 6 12.69 -25.91 -34.76
CA VAL A 6 11.66 -24.92 -34.41
C VAL A 6 10.34 -25.18 -35.15
N ASN A 7 10.34 -25.98 -36.22
CA ASN A 7 9.15 -26.25 -37.03
C ASN A 7 8.48 -27.61 -36.70
N SER A 8 9.00 -28.36 -35.73
CA SER A 8 8.40 -29.64 -35.35
C SER A 8 7.06 -29.44 -34.62
N LYS A 9 6.05 -30.27 -34.92
CA LYS A 9 4.74 -30.27 -34.20
C LYS A 9 4.91 -30.38 -32.68
N ARG A 10 5.98 -31.02 -32.22
CA ARG A 10 6.31 -31.15 -30.79
C ARG A 10 6.80 -29.83 -30.20
N PHE A 11 7.60 -29.07 -30.95
CA PHE A 11 8.07 -27.75 -30.53
C PHE A 11 6.93 -26.74 -30.42
N LYS A 12 6.05 -26.64 -31.44
CA LYS A 12 4.87 -25.75 -31.40
C LYS A 12 3.93 -26.07 -30.23
N ASN A 13 3.64 -27.35 -29.99
CA ASN A 13 2.82 -27.78 -28.85
C ASN A 13 3.49 -27.53 -27.50
N PHE A 14 4.82 -27.62 -27.43
CA PHE A 14 5.58 -27.27 -26.24
C PHE A 14 5.53 -25.76 -26.00
N MET A 15 5.69 -24.96 -27.04
CA MET A 15 5.66 -23.50 -26.96
C MET A 15 4.28 -22.97 -26.54
N ALA A 16 3.20 -23.51 -27.10
CA ALA A 16 1.84 -23.22 -26.66
C ALA A 16 1.62 -23.47 -25.15
N LYS A 17 2.18 -24.56 -24.60
CA LYS A 17 2.11 -24.84 -23.16
C LYS A 17 3.01 -23.93 -22.34
N LEU A 18 4.17 -23.56 -22.87
CA LEU A 18 5.13 -22.67 -22.23
C LEU A 18 4.56 -21.24 -22.10
N TYR A 19 3.86 -20.73 -23.12
CA TYR A 19 3.10 -19.48 -23.04
C TYR A 19 2.01 -19.55 -21.96
N GLY A 20 1.23 -20.64 -21.92
CA GLY A 20 0.17 -20.83 -20.92
C GLY A 20 0.69 -20.93 -19.47
N TRP A 21 1.77 -21.67 -19.25
CA TRP A 21 2.41 -21.77 -17.92
C TRP A 21 3.06 -20.45 -17.50
N GLY A 22 3.71 -19.74 -18.42
CA GLY A 22 4.26 -18.41 -18.17
C GLY A 22 3.21 -17.40 -17.75
N ALA A 23 2.12 -17.30 -18.52
CA ALA A 23 1.01 -16.39 -18.23
C ALA A 23 0.41 -16.68 -16.84
N ALA A 24 0.28 -17.95 -16.46
CA ALA A 24 -0.22 -18.32 -15.13
C ALA A 24 0.68 -17.80 -13.99
N VAL A 25 2.02 -17.88 -14.14
CA VAL A 25 2.98 -17.38 -13.14
C VAL A 25 2.93 -15.84 -13.05
N VAL A 26 2.79 -15.15 -14.18
CA VAL A 26 2.65 -13.68 -14.23
C VAL A 26 1.37 -13.22 -13.54
N ILE A 27 0.24 -13.86 -13.86
CA ILE A 27 -1.07 -13.55 -13.25
C ILE A 27 -1.03 -13.78 -11.74
N LEU A 28 -0.38 -14.85 -11.27
CA LEU A 28 -0.18 -15.09 -9.83
C LEU A 28 0.67 -13.99 -9.18
N GLY A 29 1.73 -13.52 -9.84
CA GLY A 29 2.54 -12.39 -9.36
C GLY A 29 1.75 -11.09 -9.26
N ALA A 30 0.95 -10.77 -10.28
CA ALA A 30 0.05 -9.62 -10.26
C ALA A 30 -1.01 -9.74 -9.15
N MET A 31 -1.61 -10.91 -8.98
CA MET A 31 -2.59 -11.19 -7.93
C MET A 31 -1.99 -10.96 -6.53
N PHE A 32 -0.78 -11.45 -6.27
CA PHE A 32 -0.10 -11.24 -4.99
C PHE A 32 0.17 -9.75 -4.72
N LYS A 33 0.53 -8.99 -5.75
CA LYS A 33 0.74 -7.54 -5.65
C LYS A 33 -0.54 -6.78 -5.31
N ILE A 34 -1.66 -7.13 -5.95
CA ILE A 34 -2.98 -6.51 -5.69
C ILE A 34 -3.46 -6.85 -4.28
N LEU A 35 -3.27 -8.09 -3.83
CA LEU A 35 -3.70 -8.56 -2.50
C LEU A 35 -2.74 -8.18 -1.37
N HIS A 36 -1.62 -7.49 -1.65
CA HIS A 36 -0.62 -7.08 -0.66
C HIS A 36 -0.10 -8.25 0.21
N LEU A 37 0.03 -9.44 -0.38
CA LEU A 37 0.49 -10.63 0.33
C LEU A 37 1.99 -10.52 0.69
N PRO A 38 2.43 -11.10 1.81
CA PRO A 38 3.85 -11.09 2.18
C PRO A 38 4.68 -11.78 1.09
N GLY A 39 5.71 -11.09 0.59
CA GLY A 39 6.54 -11.57 -0.52
C GLY A 39 6.00 -11.27 -1.93
N ALA A 40 4.98 -10.42 -2.06
CA ALA A 40 4.41 -10.05 -3.35
C ALA A 40 5.43 -9.49 -4.35
N ASP A 41 6.39 -8.68 -3.89
CA ASP A 41 7.42 -8.12 -4.75
C ASP A 41 8.33 -9.21 -5.36
N TYR A 42 8.69 -10.23 -4.56
CA TYR A 42 9.47 -11.36 -5.06
C TYR A 42 8.68 -12.19 -6.08
N MET A 43 7.39 -12.45 -5.82
CA MET A 43 6.56 -13.20 -6.75
C MET A 43 6.31 -12.44 -8.06
N LEU A 44 6.17 -11.11 -8.00
CA LEU A 44 6.02 -10.25 -9.17
C LEU A 44 7.30 -10.21 -10.02
N VAL A 45 8.47 -10.13 -9.38
CA VAL A 45 9.77 -10.21 -10.07
C VAL A 45 9.92 -11.57 -10.78
N ILE A 46 9.54 -12.67 -10.13
CA ILE A 46 9.59 -14.01 -10.73
C ILE A 46 8.65 -14.10 -11.95
N GLY A 47 7.43 -13.57 -11.84
CA GLY A 47 6.46 -13.53 -12.93
C GLY A 47 6.98 -12.76 -14.14
N LEU A 48 7.38 -11.51 -13.95
CA LEU A 48 7.89 -10.66 -15.03
C LEU A 48 9.19 -11.20 -15.65
N THR A 49 10.07 -11.81 -14.84
CA THR A 49 11.29 -12.45 -15.36
C THR A 49 10.94 -13.66 -16.24
N THR A 50 9.94 -14.44 -15.84
CA THR A 50 9.44 -15.58 -16.63
C THR A 50 8.86 -15.09 -17.96
N GLU A 51 8.09 -14.00 -17.96
CA GLU A 51 7.54 -13.37 -19.16
C GLU A 51 8.63 -12.88 -20.11
N ALA A 52 9.66 -12.20 -19.59
CA ALA A 52 10.80 -11.73 -20.38
C ALA A 52 11.54 -12.88 -21.10
N VAL A 53 11.72 -14.01 -20.43
CA VAL A 53 12.36 -15.21 -21.02
C VAL A 53 11.48 -15.80 -22.13
N ILE A 54 10.17 -15.86 -21.92
CA ILE A 54 9.23 -16.40 -22.91
C ILE A 54 9.18 -15.52 -24.15
N PHE A 55 9.09 -14.19 -23.99
CA PHE A 55 9.15 -13.26 -25.11
C PHE A 55 10.47 -13.34 -25.88
N PHE A 56 11.58 -13.50 -25.17
CA PHE A 56 12.88 -13.68 -25.81
C PHE A 56 12.92 -14.92 -26.71
N PHE A 57 12.37 -16.04 -26.27
CA PHE A 57 12.29 -17.25 -27.10
C PHE A 57 11.20 -17.19 -28.19
N SER A 58 10.12 -16.44 -27.95
CA SER A 58 9.05 -16.19 -28.94
C SER A 58 9.55 -15.48 -30.18
N ALA A 59 10.54 -14.59 -30.04
CA ALA A 59 11.16 -13.88 -31.17
C ALA A 59 11.85 -14.80 -32.19
N PHE A 60 12.14 -16.05 -31.83
CA PHE A 60 12.70 -17.05 -32.75
C PHE A 60 11.62 -17.93 -33.42
N GLU A 61 10.35 -17.72 -33.12
CA GLU A 61 9.22 -18.39 -33.76
C GLU A 61 8.83 -17.61 -35.03
N LYS A 62 8.68 -18.31 -36.17
CA LYS A 62 8.23 -17.69 -37.42
C LYS A 62 6.80 -17.16 -37.22
N PRO A 63 6.45 -15.94 -37.68
CA PRO A 63 5.08 -15.43 -37.58
C PRO A 63 4.10 -16.46 -38.13
N SER A 64 3.02 -16.72 -37.38
CA SER A 64 2.02 -17.72 -37.74
C SER A 64 1.51 -17.45 -39.15
N GLU A 65 1.55 -18.46 -40.01
CA GLU A 65 0.85 -18.43 -41.30
C GLU A 65 -0.62 -18.14 -40.99
N GLU A 66 -1.08 -16.96 -41.40
CA GLU A 66 -2.47 -16.55 -41.20
C GLU A 66 -3.35 -17.57 -41.91
N VAL A 67 -4.35 -18.06 -41.17
CA VAL A 67 -5.33 -19.01 -41.71
C VAL A 67 -5.97 -18.35 -42.92
N ASP A 68 -5.89 -19.04 -44.07
CA ASP A 68 -6.47 -18.55 -45.31
C ASP A 68 -8.01 -18.59 -45.23
N TRP A 69 -8.58 -17.52 -44.67
CA TRP A 69 -10.03 -17.36 -44.47
C TRP A 69 -10.81 -17.35 -45.78
N THR A 70 -10.12 -17.20 -46.90
CA THR A 70 -10.63 -17.29 -48.27
C THR A 70 -11.22 -18.67 -48.60
N LEU A 71 -10.79 -19.73 -47.91
CA LEU A 71 -11.33 -21.07 -48.08
C LEU A 71 -12.75 -21.23 -47.52
N VAL A 72 -13.16 -20.38 -46.57
CA VAL A 72 -14.45 -20.42 -45.87
C VAL A 72 -15.37 -19.27 -46.29
N TYR A 73 -14.80 -18.12 -46.65
CA TYR A 73 -15.51 -16.96 -47.17
C TYR A 73 -14.87 -16.51 -48.50
N PRO A 74 -15.39 -16.98 -49.65
CA PRO A 74 -14.83 -16.63 -50.95
C PRO A 74 -14.94 -15.14 -51.29
N GLU A 75 -15.73 -14.36 -50.55
CA GLU A 75 -15.86 -12.90 -50.75
C GLU A 75 -14.65 -12.09 -50.26
N LEU A 76 -13.72 -12.71 -49.52
CA LEU A 76 -12.44 -12.10 -49.14
C LEU A 76 -11.30 -12.49 -50.11
N ALA A 77 -11.61 -13.28 -51.14
CA ALA A 77 -10.65 -13.66 -52.18
C ALA A 77 -10.31 -12.44 -53.03
N GLY A 78 -9.19 -11.79 -52.72
CA GLY A 78 -8.67 -10.67 -53.51
C GLY A 78 -8.45 -9.36 -52.75
N MET A 79 -8.60 -9.33 -51.42
CA MET A 79 -8.23 -8.17 -50.60
C MET A 79 -6.90 -8.38 -49.86
N SER A 80 -5.90 -8.98 -50.52
CA SER A 80 -4.52 -8.97 -50.02
C SER A 80 -3.88 -7.62 -50.35
N ASP A 81 -3.64 -6.80 -49.34
CA ASP A 81 -2.72 -5.66 -49.47
C ASP A 81 -1.29 -6.19 -49.58
N ASP A 82 -0.59 -5.58 -50.54
CA ASP A 82 0.84 -5.61 -50.83
C ASP A 82 1.42 -6.71 -51.75
N GLU A 83 1.59 -6.28 -53.01
CA GLU A 83 2.80 -6.38 -53.83
C GLU A 83 3.39 -7.77 -54.09
N ALA A 84 2.75 -8.52 -54.99
CA ALA A 84 3.49 -9.37 -55.93
C ALA A 84 2.69 -9.58 -57.22
N GLU A 85 3.27 -9.14 -58.34
CA GLU A 85 2.82 -9.37 -59.72
C GLU A 85 2.28 -10.79 -59.97
N PHE A 86 1.02 -10.92 -60.40
CA PHE A 86 0.69 -11.89 -61.45
C PHE A 86 -0.62 -11.59 -62.18
N ASN A 87 -0.55 -11.70 -63.51
CA ASN A 87 -1.62 -11.47 -64.48
C ASN A 87 -2.90 -12.28 -64.24
N SER A 88 -4.06 -11.61 -64.28
CA SER A 88 -5.19 -12.06 -65.12
C SER A 88 -6.33 -11.04 -65.14
N SER A 89 -6.72 -10.63 -66.33
CA SER A 89 -7.93 -9.86 -66.61
C SER A 89 -9.19 -10.67 -66.28
N TYR A 90 -10.05 -10.20 -65.37
CA TYR A 90 -11.52 -10.16 -65.57
C TYR A 90 -12.24 -9.45 -64.42
N ASN A 91 -13.26 -8.66 -64.80
CA ASN A 91 -14.29 -8.01 -63.99
C ASN A 91 -13.93 -6.86 -63.03
N ARG A 92 -14.32 -5.65 -63.49
CA ARG A 92 -14.62 -4.48 -62.66
C ARG A 92 -15.76 -4.82 -61.70
N GLN A 93 -15.44 -5.10 -60.45
CA GLN A 93 -16.40 -4.98 -59.34
C GLN A 93 -16.11 -3.63 -58.66
N LEU A 94 -17.16 -2.84 -58.41
CA LEU A 94 -17.07 -1.45 -57.97
C LEU A 94 -16.28 -1.29 -56.65
N SER A 95 -15.61 -0.15 -56.48
CA SER A 95 -14.87 0.20 -55.25
C SER A 95 -15.81 0.28 -54.04
N ALA A 96 -15.35 -0.11 -52.84
CA ALA A 96 -16.12 -0.05 -51.59
C ALA A 96 -16.74 1.34 -51.30
N THR A 97 -16.14 2.41 -51.84
CA THR A 97 -16.70 3.77 -51.78
C THR A 97 -17.96 3.94 -52.64
N GLN A 98 -18.03 3.29 -53.81
CA GLN A 98 -19.21 3.31 -54.68
C GLN A 98 -20.36 2.46 -54.13
N GLU A 99 -20.06 1.41 -53.37
CA GLU A 99 -21.07 0.58 -52.72
C GLU A 99 -21.65 1.29 -51.47
N LEU A 100 -20.82 2.02 -50.72
CA LEU A 100 -21.30 2.94 -49.66
C LEU A 100 -22.14 4.09 -50.22
N ASP A 101 -21.69 4.75 -51.30
CA ASP A 101 -22.45 5.82 -51.96
C ASP A 101 -23.81 5.32 -52.48
N ARG A 102 -23.84 4.11 -53.05
CA ARG A 102 -25.08 3.49 -53.53
C ARG A 102 -25.99 3.06 -52.37
N MET A 103 -25.46 2.57 -51.26
CA MET A 103 -26.27 2.27 -50.07
C MET A 103 -26.84 3.53 -49.41
N LEU A 104 -26.09 4.64 -49.42
CA LEU A 104 -26.57 5.94 -48.93
C LEU A 104 -27.67 6.54 -49.84
N GLU A 105 -27.54 6.33 -51.16
CA GLU A 105 -28.54 6.75 -52.16
C GLU A 105 -29.80 5.86 -52.16
N GLU A 106 -29.65 4.54 -52.02
CA GLU A 106 -30.73 3.55 -52.08
C GLU A 106 -31.51 3.43 -50.75
N ALA A 107 -30.87 3.70 -49.61
CA ALA A 107 -31.55 3.70 -48.30
C ALA A 107 -32.36 4.97 -48.01
N LYS A 108 -32.33 5.99 -48.90
CA LYS A 108 -32.86 7.34 -48.62
C LYS A 108 -32.56 7.76 -47.20
N ILE A 109 -31.28 7.97 -46.90
CA ILE A 109 -30.91 8.56 -45.63
C ILE A 109 -31.41 10.01 -45.65
N ASP A 110 -32.65 10.19 -45.19
CA ASP A 110 -33.27 11.49 -45.04
C ASP A 110 -32.43 12.29 -44.02
N GLY A 111 -32.25 13.60 -44.23
CA GLY A 111 -31.45 14.44 -43.32
C GLY A 111 -31.89 14.32 -41.84
N GLU A 112 -33.14 13.97 -41.60
CA GLU A 112 -33.73 13.68 -40.29
C GLU A 112 -33.15 12.41 -39.61
N LEU A 113 -32.75 11.38 -40.38
CA LEU A 113 -32.09 10.18 -39.85
C LEU A 113 -30.65 10.48 -39.42
N ILE A 114 -29.93 11.32 -40.17
CA ILE A 114 -28.59 11.78 -39.79
C ILE A 114 -28.67 12.66 -38.54
N ASP A 115 -29.64 13.57 -38.47
CA ASP A 115 -29.86 14.41 -37.31
C ASP A 115 -30.25 13.59 -36.07
N SER A 116 -31.12 12.59 -36.21
CA SER A 116 -31.51 11.71 -35.09
C SER A 116 -30.35 10.84 -34.61
N LEU A 117 -29.51 10.33 -35.51
CA LEU A 117 -28.29 9.59 -35.17
C LEU A 117 -27.26 10.50 -34.47
N GLY A 118 -27.04 11.70 -34.98
CA GLY A 118 -26.15 12.69 -34.37
C GLY A 118 -26.63 13.12 -32.98
N ASN A 119 -27.93 13.33 -32.82
CA ASN A 119 -28.54 13.59 -31.51
C ASN A 119 -28.44 12.38 -30.57
N GLY A 120 -28.56 11.16 -31.09
CA GLY A 120 -28.36 9.92 -30.33
C GLY A 120 -26.92 9.77 -29.82
N LEU A 121 -25.94 10.00 -30.69
CA LEU A 121 -24.51 9.99 -30.34
C LEU A 121 -24.15 11.08 -29.31
N ARG A 122 -24.71 12.29 -29.46
CA ARG A 122 -24.54 13.36 -28.47
C ARG A 122 -25.12 12.99 -27.12
N ARG A 123 -26.36 12.48 -27.09
CA ARG A 123 -27.01 12.01 -25.86
C ARG A 123 -26.26 10.86 -25.20
N PHE A 124 -25.70 9.96 -25.99
CA PHE A 124 -24.84 8.89 -25.49
C PHE A 124 -23.55 9.44 -24.90
N GLY A 125 -22.89 10.39 -25.57
CA GLY A 125 -21.71 11.07 -25.05
C GLY A 125 -21.99 11.79 -23.73
N ASP A 126 -23.11 12.52 -23.63
CA ASP A 126 -23.54 13.19 -22.40
C ASP A 126 -23.82 12.19 -21.27
N ALA A 127 -24.45 11.05 -21.58
CA ALA A 127 -24.73 10.00 -20.61
C ALA A 127 -23.44 9.31 -20.12
N ALA A 128 -22.50 9.03 -21.03
CA ALA A 128 -21.19 8.48 -20.69
C ALA A 128 -20.38 9.45 -19.82
N SER A 129 -20.38 10.74 -20.15
CA SER A 129 -19.71 11.77 -19.34
C SER A 129 -20.27 11.85 -17.91
N LYS A 130 -21.60 11.81 -17.76
CA LYS A 130 -22.26 11.78 -16.45
C LYS A 130 -21.97 10.50 -15.66
N LEU A 131 -21.84 9.35 -16.33
CA LEU A 131 -21.44 8.11 -15.67
C LEU A 131 -20.01 8.19 -15.13
N THR A 132 -19.08 8.77 -15.90
CA THR A 132 -17.71 9.01 -15.44
C THR A 132 -17.69 9.93 -14.22
N GLU A 133 -18.39 11.06 -14.27
CA GLU A 133 -18.48 12.01 -13.15
C GLU A 133 -19.12 11.36 -11.90
N THR A 134 -20.16 10.54 -12.08
CA THR A 134 -20.80 9.80 -10.97
C THR A 134 -19.86 8.74 -10.40
N SER A 135 -19.08 8.05 -11.24
CA SER A 135 -18.09 7.06 -10.81
C SER A 135 -16.96 7.71 -10.01
N GLU A 136 -16.47 8.88 -10.44
CA GLU A 136 -15.48 9.67 -9.70
C GLU A 136 -16.04 10.17 -8.36
N ALA A 137 -17.28 10.67 -8.35
CA ALA A 137 -17.95 11.10 -7.12
C ALA A 137 -18.18 9.93 -6.13
N ALA A 138 -18.49 8.73 -6.64
CA ALA A 138 -18.62 7.52 -5.83
C ALA A 138 -17.28 7.09 -5.20
N ALA A 139 -16.18 7.16 -5.97
CA ALA A 139 -14.83 6.92 -5.46
C ALA A 139 -14.43 7.94 -4.37
N ALA A 140 -14.73 9.23 -4.60
CA ALA A 140 -14.51 10.28 -3.60
C ALA A 140 -15.33 10.06 -2.32
N THR A 141 -16.56 9.54 -2.44
CA THR A 141 -17.41 9.19 -1.29
C THR A 141 -16.82 8.02 -0.49
N GLY A 142 -16.25 7.02 -1.17
CA GLY A 142 -15.52 5.93 -0.51
C GLY A 142 -14.34 6.44 0.31
N ALA A 143 -13.48 7.27 -0.29
CA ALA A 143 -12.36 7.89 0.39
C ALA A 143 -12.79 8.78 1.56
N TYR A 144 -13.89 9.53 1.42
CA TYR A 144 -14.45 10.34 2.50
C TYR A 144 -14.92 9.49 3.69
N ASN A 145 -15.61 8.37 3.44
CA ASN A 145 -16.02 7.44 4.50
C ASN A 145 -14.83 6.81 5.22
N GLU A 146 -13.77 6.46 4.49
CA GLU A 146 -12.53 5.95 5.09
C GLU A 146 -11.87 7.02 5.98
N GLN A 147 -11.78 8.26 5.48
CA GLN A 147 -11.24 9.39 6.24
C GLN A 147 -12.08 9.68 7.49
N LEU A 148 -13.40 9.57 7.41
CA LEU A 148 -14.30 9.75 8.55
C LEU A 148 -14.15 8.62 9.57
N SER A 149 -13.97 7.38 9.11
CA SER A 149 -13.67 6.23 9.98
C SER A 149 -12.33 6.42 10.71
N LEU A 150 -11.29 6.86 10.00
CA LEU A 150 -9.99 7.18 10.58
C LEU A 150 -10.09 8.32 11.60
N ALA A 151 -10.82 9.38 11.28
CA ALA A 151 -11.07 10.50 12.19
C ALA A 151 -11.79 10.02 13.47
N SER A 152 -12.81 9.17 13.33
CA SER A 152 -13.51 8.60 14.48
C SER A 152 -12.59 7.77 15.37
N LYS A 153 -11.73 6.92 14.78
CA LYS A 153 -10.72 6.14 15.54
C LYS A 153 -9.71 7.04 16.26
N ASN A 154 -9.24 8.10 15.59
CA ASN A 154 -8.33 9.07 16.20
C ASN A 154 -8.99 9.81 17.38
N MET A 155 -10.27 10.14 17.24
CA MET A 155 -11.04 10.79 18.30
C MET A 155 -11.30 9.87 19.50
N GLU A 156 -11.56 8.58 19.24
CA GLU A 156 -11.61 7.55 20.29
C GLU A 156 -10.27 7.41 21.01
N SER A 157 -9.16 7.33 20.26
CA SER A 157 -7.81 7.28 20.83
C SER A 157 -7.48 8.54 21.63
N LEU A 158 -7.92 9.72 21.19
CA LEU A 158 -7.75 10.97 21.93
C LEU A 158 -8.52 10.95 23.24
N ASN A 159 -9.77 10.48 23.25
CA ASN A 159 -10.55 10.32 24.48
C ASN A 159 -9.89 9.34 25.46
N ALA A 160 -9.37 8.21 24.95
CA ALA A 160 -8.64 7.24 25.76
C ALA A 160 -7.37 7.85 26.36
N LEU A 161 -6.59 8.58 25.57
CA LEU A 161 -5.40 9.30 26.04
C LEU A 161 -5.76 10.36 27.10
N TYR A 162 -6.86 11.09 26.92
CA TYR A 162 -7.35 12.04 27.91
C TYR A 162 -7.70 11.36 29.24
N ALA A 163 -8.37 10.20 29.20
CA ALA A 163 -8.66 9.42 30.40
C ALA A 163 -7.38 8.96 31.11
N VAL A 164 -6.42 8.42 30.36
CA VAL A 164 -5.11 8.00 30.90
C VAL A 164 -4.33 9.18 31.48
N GLN A 165 -4.36 10.35 30.82
CA GLN A 165 -3.70 11.56 31.30
C GLN A 165 -4.32 12.03 32.62
N LEU A 166 -5.65 12.00 32.73
CA LEU A 166 -6.36 12.38 33.95
C LEU A 166 -6.00 11.43 35.11
N GLU A 167 -5.98 10.13 34.85
CA GLU A 167 -5.57 9.11 35.82
C GLU A 167 -4.10 9.27 36.22
N SER A 168 -3.19 9.47 35.26
CA SER A 168 -1.79 9.73 35.54
C SER A 168 -1.58 11.00 36.35
N SER A 169 -2.36 12.05 36.10
CA SER A 169 -2.31 13.30 36.86
C SER A 169 -2.79 13.11 38.29
N ALA A 170 -3.87 12.33 38.49
CA ALA A 170 -4.36 11.96 39.81
C ALA A 170 -3.31 11.15 40.60
N ASN A 171 -2.72 10.12 39.98
CA ASN A 171 -1.64 9.33 40.56
C ASN A 171 -0.40 10.18 40.88
N HIS A 172 -0.05 11.14 40.01
CA HIS A 172 1.05 12.06 40.24
C HIS A 172 0.76 12.96 41.46
N MET A 173 -0.46 13.47 41.59
CA MET A 173 -0.87 14.31 42.71
C MET A 173 -0.87 13.52 44.03
N GLU A 174 -1.32 12.26 44.02
CA GLU A 174 -1.25 11.35 45.17
C GLU A 174 0.20 11.06 45.56
N THR A 175 1.07 10.75 44.59
CA THR A 175 2.49 10.52 44.80
C THR A 175 3.18 11.78 45.35
N GLN A 176 2.84 12.96 44.84
CA GLN A 176 3.35 14.24 45.31
C GLN A 176 2.93 14.50 46.76
N ASN A 177 1.67 14.24 47.11
CA ASN A 177 1.16 14.40 48.47
C ASN A 177 1.85 13.45 49.46
N THR A 178 1.99 12.17 49.11
CA THR A 178 2.72 11.20 49.94
C THR A 178 4.21 11.54 50.07
N LEU A 179 4.83 12.09 49.02
CA LEU A 179 6.21 12.56 49.08
C LEU A 179 6.36 13.77 50.01
N MET A 180 5.42 14.73 49.98
CA MET A 180 5.38 15.86 50.91
C MET A 180 5.18 15.41 52.37
N GLU A 181 4.34 14.41 52.61
CA GLU A 181 4.14 13.81 53.94
C GLU A 181 5.41 13.11 54.45
N LYS A 182 6.08 12.33 53.59
CA LYS A 182 7.37 11.69 53.91
C LYS A 182 8.49 12.72 54.14
N LEU A 183 8.52 13.80 53.37
CA LEU A 183 9.47 14.90 53.59
C LEU A 183 9.23 15.58 54.94
N ASN A 184 7.98 15.91 55.27
CA ASN A 184 7.64 16.51 56.56
C ASN A 184 8.04 15.63 57.74
N SER A 185 7.72 14.33 57.68
CA SER A 185 8.13 13.38 58.73
C SER A 185 9.66 13.22 58.82
N SER A 186 10.38 13.22 57.70
CA SER A 186 11.84 13.21 57.68
C SER A 186 12.44 14.48 58.30
N ILE A 187 11.86 15.65 58.03
CA ILE A 187 12.28 16.92 58.63
C ILE A 187 12.11 16.85 60.15
N GLN A 188 10.96 16.40 60.65
CA GLN A 188 10.71 16.21 62.08
C GLN A 188 11.69 15.20 62.70
N GLY A 189 11.97 14.10 62.02
CA GLY A 189 12.96 13.11 62.46
C GLY A 189 14.37 13.70 62.56
N SER A 190 14.77 14.51 61.58
CA SER A 190 16.07 15.19 61.57
C SER A 190 16.17 16.24 62.67
N GLU A 191 15.08 16.95 62.99
CA GLU A 191 15.04 17.93 64.08
C GLU A 191 15.17 17.25 65.45
N LYS A 192 14.49 16.12 65.65
CA LYS A 192 14.65 15.28 66.84
C LYS A 192 16.07 14.74 66.97
N LEU A 193 16.65 14.24 65.87
CA LEU A 193 18.02 13.74 65.87
C LEU A 193 19.02 14.84 66.25
N SER A 194 18.86 16.05 65.69
CA SER A 194 19.67 17.21 66.05
C SER A 194 19.60 17.51 67.55
N THR A 195 18.38 17.47 68.11
CA THR A 195 18.15 17.68 69.55
C THR A 195 18.83 16.61 70.41
N GLU A 196 18.66 15.33 70.05
CA GLU A 196 19.28 14.20 70.77
C GLU A 196 20.81 14.24 70.69
N VAL A 197 21.37 14.60 69.54
CA VAL A 197 22.83 14.78 69.38
C VAL A 197 23.33 15.93 70.26
N SER A 198 22.61 17.06 70.31
CA SER A 198 22.97 18.19 71.18
C SER A 198 22.95 17.81 72.67
N SER A 199 21.95 17.02 73.08
CA SER A 199 21.85 16.47 74.44
C SER A 199 23.00 15.49 74.73
N LEU A 200 23.32 14.59 73.81
CA LEU A 200 24.42 13.65 73.94
C LEU A 200 25.77 14.37 74.10
N VAL A 201 26.02 15.40 73.28
CA VAL A 201 27.21 16.26 73.41
C VAL A 201 27.24 16.89 74.80
N THR A 202 26.13 17.49 75.25
CA THR A 202 26.04 18.11 76.59
C THR A 202 26.37 17.13 77.71
N ASN A 203 25.81 15.92 77.67
CA ASN A 203 26.07 14.87 78.65
C ASN A 203 27.53 14.39 78.60
N MET A 204 28.13 14.26 77.41
CA MET A 204 29.56 13.96 77.27
C MET A 204 30.43 15.05 77.88
N THR A 205 30.09 16.34 77.69
CA THR A 205 30.82 17.46 78.30
C THR A 205 30.72 17.43 79.83
N GLN A 206 29.54 17.11 80.37
CA GLN A 206 29.32 16.96 81.81
C GLN A 206 30.09 15.76 82.39
N LEU A 207 30.07 14.61 81.73
CA LEU A 207 30.88 13.46 82.15
C LEU A 207 32.36 13.83 82.14
N ASN A 208 32.84 14.47 81.08
CA ASN A 208 34.24 14.87 80.96
C ASN A 208 34.64 15.89 82.05
N SER A 209 33.73 16.80 82.43
CA SER A 209 33.97 17.73 83.55
C SER A 209 34.02 17.04 84.91
N VAL A 210 33.17 16.04 85.16
CA VAL A 210 33.20 15.21 86.38
C VAL A 210 34.49 14.40 86.43
N TYR A 211 34.90 13.76 85.32
CA TYR A 211 36.18 13.05 85.26
C TYR A 211 37.36 13.98 85.51
N GLY A 212 37.37 15.19 84.92
CA GLY A 212 38.40 16.20 85.18
C GLY A 212 38.40 16.68 86.65
N GLY A 213 37.23 16.89 87.23
CA GLY A 213 37.08 17.24 88.65
C GLY A 213 37.56 16.14 89.58
N MET A 214 37.29 14.87 89.25
CA MET A 214 37.74 13.71 90.01
C MET A 214 39.25 13.48 89.88
N LEU A 215 39.84 13.71 88.69
CA LEU A 215 41.29 13.71 88.47
C LEU A 215 41.98 14.83 89.26
N SER A 216 41.40 16.04 89.24
CA SER A 216 41.89 17.17 90.02
C SER A 216 41.85 16.87 91.51
N ALA A 217 40.73 16.33 92.01
CA ALA A 217 40.58 15.93 93.41
C ALA A 217 41.52 14.77 93.82
N MET A 218 41.75 13.78 92.95
CA MET A 218 42.73 12.72 93.18
C MET A 218 44.18 13.24 93.18
N ASN A 219 44.51 14.22 92.34
CA ASN A 219 45.86 14.79 92.31
C ASN A 219 46.12 15.70 93.53
N VAL A 220 45.14 16.51 93.94
CA VAL A 220 45.22 17.38 95.13
C VAL A 220 45.40 16.56 96.41
N ASN A 221 44.73 15.41 96.51
CA ASN A 221 44.88 14.53 97.68
C ASN A 221 46.20 13.73 97.70
N ARG A 222 47.03 13.83 96.66
CA ARG A 222 48.37 13.22 96.60
C ARG A 222 49.49 14.22 96.94
N SER A 223 49.18 15.51 97.04
CA SER A 223 50.13 16.60 97.30
C SER A 223 50.06 17.19 98.72
N ASN A 224 49.28 16.60 99.61
CA ASN A 224 49.32 16.82 101.07
C ASN A 224 49.87 15.57 101.76
#